data_AF-A0A970HXR4-F1
#
_entry.id   AF-A0A970HXR4-F1
#
_cell.length_a   1.000
_cell.length_b   1.000
_cell.length_c   1.000
_cell.angle_alpha   90.00
_cell.angle_beta   90.00
_cell.angle_gamma   90.00
#
_symmetry.space_group_name_H-M   'P 1'
#
loop_
_entity.id
_entity.type
_entity.pdbx_description
1 polymer ?
#
loop_
_entity_poly.entity_id
_entity_poly.type
_entity_poly.pdbx_seq_one_letter_code
_entity_poly.pdbx_strand_id
1 'polypeptide(L)'
;MRKFTIMKADYMNCLQMKSEVRETALLNEPYLVINIAFALIISLILLYSLVFSPVRDNYPVPCIHERISGEKCPSCGISHSFSLIARGRIAEAYTWNSRGMSVFIFFLAQLILRMSFSRSYLKDPDSRRQLIITDITGSILMFL
;
A
#
# COMPACT_ATOMS: atom_id res chain seq x y z
N MET A 1 -41.20 -3.73 26.50
CA MET A 1 -39.81 -4.24 26.38
C MET A 1 -39.58 -5.13 25.15
N ARG A 2 -40.39 -6.19 24.90
CA ARG A 2 -40.18 -7.14 23.78
C ARG A 2 -40.05 -6.53 22.37
N LYS A 3 -40.86 -5.51 22.04
CA LYS A 3 -40.78 -4.79 20.74
C LYS A 3 -39.45 -4.09 20.49
N PHE A 4 -38.81 -3.57 21.54
CA PHE A 4 -37.54 -2.85 21.42
C PHE A 4 -36.38 -3.81 21.14
N THR A 5 -36.44 -5.02 21.69
CA THR A 5 -35.47 -6.09 21.45
C THR A 5 -35.54 -6.60 20.00
N ILE A 6 -36.76 -6.76 19.46
CA ILE A 6 -36.97 -7.20 18.07
C ILE A 6 -36.47 -6.15 17.07
N MET A 7 -36.82 -4.88 17.27
CA MET A 7 -36.36 -3.78 16.42
C MET A 7 -34.82 -3.66 16.38
N LYS A 8 -34.15 -3.91 17.51
CA LYS A 8 -32.68 -3.90 17.57
C LYS A 8 -32.07 -5.07 16.80
N ALA A 9 -32.66 -6.26 16.89
CA ALA A 9 -32.20 -7.43 16.12
C ALA A 9 -32.38 -7.22 14.60
N ASP A 10 -33.52 -6.67 14.17
CA ASP A 10 -33.79 -6.38 12.76
C ASP A 10 -32.84 -5.33 12.19
N TYR A 11 -32.52 -4.30 12.98
CA TYR A 11 -31.54 -3.28 12.61
C TYR A 11 -30.14 -3.86 12.45
N MET A 12 -29.70 -4.71 13.38
CA MET A 12 -28.39 -5.38 13.31
C MET A 12 -28.30 -6.34 12.11
N ASN A 13 -29.35 -7.11 11.84
CA ASN A 13 -29.42 -8.01 10.67
C ASN A 13 -29.39 -7.24 9.35
N CYS A 14 -30.08 -6.09 9.27
CA CYS A 14 -30.05 -5.23 8.09
C CYS A 14 -28.66 -4.63 7.85
N LEU A 15 -27.96 -4.24 8.92
CA LEU A 15 -26.57 -3.76 8.84
C LEU A 15 -25.62 -4.86 8.35
N GLN A 16 -25.74 -6.09 8.87
CA GLN A 16 -24.93 -7.23 8.43
C GLN A 16 -25.18 -7.59 6.96
N MET A 17 -26.44 -7.65 6.55
CA MET A 17 -26.82 -7.90 5.15
C MET A 17 -26.28 -6.80 4.22
N LYS A 18 -26.34 -5.52 4.65
CA LYS A 18 -25.82 -4.40 3.86
C LYS A 18 -24.30 -4.41 3.77
N SER A 19 -23.58 -4.89 4.79
CA SER A 19 -22.12 -5.08 4.72
C SER A 19 -21.73 -6.24 3.79
N GLU A 20 -22.42 -7.38 3.86
CA GLU A 20 -22.12 -8.55 3.01
C GLU A 20 -22.42 -8.28 1.52
N VAL A 21 -23.55 -7.62 1.22
CA VAL A 21 -23.91 -7.23 -0.16
C VAL A 21 -22.93 -6.19 -0.71
N ARG A 22 -22.47 -5.25 0.13
CA ARG A 22 -21.47 -4.26 -0.25
C ARG A 22 -20.11 -4.90 -0.50
N GLU A 23 -19.70 -5.87 0.32
CA GLU A 23 -18.45 -6.60 0.16
C GLU A 23 -18.43 -7.42 -1.14
N THR A 24 -19.49 -8.17 -1.42
CA THR A 24 -19.63 -8.91 -2.69
C THR A 24 -19.68 -7.98 -3.90
N ALA A 25 -20.37 -6.83 -3.83
CA ALA A 25 -20.37 -5.84 -4.90
C ALA A 25 -18.97 -5.23 -5.12
N LEU A 26 -18.18 -5.05 -4.06
CA LEU A 26 -16.83 -4.47 -4.14
C LEU A 26 -15.82 -5.46 -4.73
N LEU A 27 -15.98 -6.76 -4.46
CA LEU A 27 -15.19 -7.84 -5.05
C LEU A 27 -15.51 -8.09 -6.53
N ASN A 28 -16.68 -7.64 -7.00
CA ASN A 28 -17.09 -7.76 -8.41
C ASN A 28 -16.59 -6.61 -9.29
N GLU A 29 -16.00 -5.56 -8.71
CA GLU A 29 -15.47 -4.39 -9.41
C GLU A 29 -13.95 -4.56 -9.60
N PRO A 30 -13.46 -4.95 -10.80
CA PRO A 30 -12.05 -5.34 -10.99
C PRO A 30 -11.07 -4.23 -10.62
N TYR A 31 -11.45 -2.98 -10.88
CA TYR A 31 -10.65 -1.80 -10.55
C TYR A 31 -10.38 -1.68 -9.05
N LEU A 32 -11.41 -1.85 -8.21
CA LEU A 32 -11.27 -1.75 -6.76
C LEU A 32 -10.45 -2.92 -6.21
N VAL A 33 -10.68 -4.13 -6.72
CA VAL A 33 -9.92 -5.32 -6.33
C VAL A 33 -8.42 -5.11 -6.60
N ILE A 34 -8.08 -4.64 -7.80
CA ILE A 34 -6.68 -4.36 -8.18
C ILE A 34 -6.08 -3.28 -7.27
N ASN A 35 -6.79 -2.17 -7.05
CA ASN A 35 -6.28 -1.09 -6.19
C ASN A 35 -6.08 -1.53 -4.74
N ILE A 36 -7.00 -2.33 -4.20
CA ILE A 36 -6.89 -2.87 -2.84
C ILE A 36 -5.72 -3.85 -2.74
N ALA A 37 -5.57 -4.75 -3.72
CA ALA A 37 -4.46 -5.70 -3.75
C ALA A 37 -3.11 -4.96 -3.77
N PHE A 38 -2.95 -3.95 -4.64
CA PHE A 38 -1.73 -3.15 -4.66
C PHE A 38 -1.52 -2.34 -3.39
N ALA A 39 -2.57 -1.70 -2.86
CA ALA A 39 -2.46 -0.98 -1.60
C ALA A 39 -2.02 -1.90 -0.45
N LEU A 40 -2.54 -3.13 -0.39
CA LEU A 40 -2.15 -4.14 0.60
C LEU A 40 -0.69 -4.55 0.45
N ILE A 41 -0.26 -4.92 -0.77
CA ILE A 41 1.12 -5.32 -1.05
C ILE A 41 2.09 -4.18 -0.69
N ILE A 42 1.81 -2.96 -1.12
CA ILE A 42 2.66 -1.79 -0.81
C ILE A 42 2.69 -1.53 0.70
N SER A 43 1.55 -1.63 1.37
CA SER A 43 1.49 -1.48 2.84
C SER A 43 2.34 -2.53 3.55
N LEU A 44 2.34 -3.78 3.09
CA LEU A 44 3.20 -4.83 3.65
C LEU A 44 4.69 -4.50 3.49
N ILE A 45 5.10 -3.96 2.33
CA ILE A 45 6.50 -3.54 2.08
C ILE A 45 6.92 -2.41 3.05
N LEU A 46 6.05 -1.41 3.25
CA LEU A 46 6.33 -0.30 4.16
C LEU A 46 6.31 -0.76 5.63
N LEU A 47 5.36 -1.63 6.00
CA LEU A 47 5.28 -2.22 7.35
C LEU A 47 6.49 -3.08 7.68
N TYR A 48 6.97 -3.88 6.72
CA TYR A 48 8.22 -4.62 6.86
C TYR A 48 9.37 -3.70 7.29
N SER A 49 9.48 -2.53 6.66
CA SER A 49 10.52 -1.54 6.96
C SER A 49 10.37 -0.88 8.35
N LEU A 50 9.15 -0.84 8.88
CA LEU A 50 8.89 -0.37 10.25
C LEU A 50 9.23 -1.45 11.29
N VAL A 51 8.90 -2.71 11.03
CA VAL A 51 9.13 -3.83 11.94
C VAL A 51 10.63 -4.15 12.06
N PHE A 52 11.33 -4.24 10.93
CA PHE A 52 12.77 -4.56 10.91
C PHE A 52 13.60 -3.29 11.11
N SER A 53 14.42 -3.27 12.15
CA SER A 53 15.20 -2.10 12.56
C SER A 53 16.65 -2.17 12.08
N PRO A 54 17.24 -1.04 11.63
CA PRO A 54 18.64 -0.96 11.26
C PRO A 54 19.57 -1.16 12.47
N VAL A 55 19.10 -0.84 13.67
CA VAL A 55 19.92 -0.93 14.90
C VAL A 55 20.15 -2.39 15.32
N ARG A 56 19.20 -3.27 15.03
CA ARG A 56 19.32 -4.70 15.34
C ARG A 56 19.99 -5.49 14.22
N ASP A 57 20.19 -4.87 13.05
CA ASP A 57 20.69 -5.49 11.81
C ASP A 57 20.06 -6.86 11.47
N ASN A 58 18.83 -7.08 11.91
CA ASN A 58 18.15 -8.37 11.81
C ASN A 58 17.34 -8.47 10.51
N TYR A 59 17.90 -8.02 9.38
CA TYR A 59 17.24 -8.17 8.10
C TYR A 59 17.37 -9.62 7.62
N PRO A 60 16.26 -10.37 7.47
CA PRO A 60 16.31 -11.80 7.14
C PRO A 60 16.83 -12.09 5.74
N VAL A 61 16.81 -11.11 4.83
CA VAL A 61 17.16 -11.30 3.42
C VAL A 61 18.43 -10.52 3.08
N PRO A 62 19.60 -11.17 3.06
CA PRO A 62 20.85 -10.55 2.63
C PRO A 62 20.92 -10.38 1.10
N CYS A 63 21.73 -9.44 0.62
CA CYS A 63 21.97 -9.24 -0.81
C CYS A 63 22.81 -10.42 -1.37
N ILE A 64 22.19 -11.33 -2.13
CA ILE A 64 22.89 -12.51 -2.68
C ILE A 64 24.00 -12.10 -3.65
N HIS A 65 23.76 -11.07 -4.47
CA HIS A 65 24.77 -10.54 -5.39
C HIS A 65 26.04 -10.13 -4.65
N GLU A 66 25.91 -9.27 -3.64
CA GLU A 66 27.04 -8.82 -2.81
C GLU A 66 27.76 -9.99 -2.12
N ARG A 67 27.04 -11.04 -1.70
CA ARG A 67 27.67 -12.24 -1.13
C ARG A 67 28.50 -13.05 -2.12
N ILE A 68 28.13 -13.08 -3.40
CA ILE A 68 28.79 -13.90 -4.42
C ILE A 68 29.89 -13.10 -5.13
N SER A 69 29.59 -11.87 -5.56
CA SER A 69 30.52 -11.04 -6.33
C SER A 69 31.37 -10.12 -5.46
N GLY A 70 30.97 -9.85 -4.22
CA GLY A 70 31.58 -8.80 -3.39
C GLY A 70 31.20 -7.38 -3.80
N GLU A 71 30.40 -7.21 -4.87
CA GLU A 71 30.03 -5.91 -5.40
C GLU A 71 28.60 -5.51 -5.02
N LYS A 72 28.44 -4.24 -4.64
CA LYS A 72 27.13 -3.64 -4.35
C LYS A 72 26.35 -3.42 -5.63
N CYS A 73 25.20 -4.08 -5.77
CA CYS A 73 24.26 -3.79 -6.84
C CYS A 73 23.29 -2.66 -6.44
N PRO A 74 22.59 -2.04 -7.41
CA PRO A 74 21.68 -0.92 -7.12
C PRO A 74 20.56 -1.23 -6.12
N SER A 75 20.22 -2.51 -5.91
CA SER A 75 19.19 -2.96 -4.98
C SER A 75 19.72 -3.34 -3.58
N CYS A 76 21.04 -3.49 -3.39
CA CYS A 76 21.58 -3.77 -2.07
C CYS A 76 21.32 -2.57 -1.13
N GLY A 77 20.93 -2.85 0.12
CA GLY A 77 20.69 -1.82 1.13
C GLY A 77 19.36 -1.06 1.02
N ILE A 78 18.49 -1.36 0.05
CA ILE A 78 17.17 -0.68 -0.08
C ILE A 78 16.33 -0.87 1.18
N SER A 79 16.20 -2.09 1.70
CA SER A 79 15.43 -2.37 2.92
C SER A 79 15.97 -1.60 4.13
N HIS A 80 17.30 -1.44 4.21
CA HIS A 80 17.94 -0.67 5.28
C HIS A 80 17.68 0.82 5.12
N SER A 81 17.77 1.33 3.89
CA SER A 81 17.42 2.71 3.54
C SER A 81 15.96 3.03 3.88
N PHE A 82 15.00 2.17 3.50
CA PHE A 82 13.58 2.33 3.81
C PHE A 82 13.32 2.41 5.32
N SER A 83 13.96 1.52 6.07
CA SER A 83 13.81 1.46 7.53
C SER A 83 14.38 2.70 8.23
N LEU A 84 15.46 3.28 7.70
CA LEU A 84 16.02 4.56 8.16
C LEU A 84 15.13 5.76 7.78
N ILE A 85 14.58 5.78 6.56
CA ILE A 85 13.63 6.81 6.10
C ILE A 85 12.41 6.83 7.01
N ALA A 86 11.83 5.65 7.28
CA ALA A 86 10.65 5.51 8.14
C ALA A 86 10.89 5.97 9.59
N ARG A 87 12.15 6.08 10.02
CA ARG A 87 12.58 6.56 11.34
C ARG A 87 13.10 8.00 11.33
N GLY A 88 13.01 8.71 10.20
CA GLY A 88 13.48 10.08 10.04
C GLY A 88 15.01 10.23 9.92
N ARG A 89 15.76 9.14 9.80
CA ARG A 89 17.24 9.14 9.68
C ARG A 89 17.66 9.27 8.22
N ILE A 90 17.29 10.40 7.60
CA ILE A 90 17.40 10.60 6.14
C ILE A 90 18.85 10.55 5.65
N ALA A 91 19.78 11.23 6.32
CA ALA A 91 21.18 11.28 5.89
C ALA A 91 21.81 9.88 5.80
N GLU A 92 21.54 9.04 6.80
CA GLU A 92 22.02 7.66 6.84
C GLU A 92 21.30 6.78 5.81
N ALA A 93 20.03 7.06 5.51
CA ALA A 93 19.33 6.31 4.47
C ALA A 93 20.01 6.45 3.10
N TYR A 94 20.51 7.65 2.78
CA TYR A 94 21.26 7.92 1.55
C TYR A 94 22.63 7.25 1.53
N THR A 95 23.31 7.10 2.68
CA THR A 95 24.58 6.37 2.74
C THR A 95 24.39 4.88 2.50
N TRP A 96 23.24 4.32 2.86
CA TRP A 96 22.90 2.92 2.63
C TRP A 96 22.50 2.64 1.19
N ASN A 97 21.65 3.47 0.60
CA ASN A 97 21.31 3.38 -0.81
C ASN A 97 20.82 4.73 -1.33
N SER A 98 21.52 5.29 -2.32
CA SER A 98 21.19 6.61 -2.88
C SER A 98 19.85 6.65 -3.61
N ARG A 99 19.40 5.51 -4.16
CA ARG A 99 18.10 5.36 -4.84
C ARG A 99 16.96 5.02 -3.87
N GLY A 100 17.28 4.62 -2.64
CA GLY A 100 16.31 4.17 -1.63
C GLY A 100 15.23 5.22 -1.36
N MET A 101 15.60 6.51 -1.30
CA MET A 101 14.63 7.59 -1.10
C MET A 101 13.63 7.70 -2.25
N SER A 102 14.10 7.68 -3.50
CA SER A 102 13.22 7.78 -4.67
C SER A 102 12.24 6.62 -4.74
N VAL A 103 12.71 5.40 -4.49
CA VAL A 103 11.87 4.19 -4.49
C VAL A 103 10.87 4.22 -3.34
N PHE A 104 11.27 4.71 -2.15
CA PHE A 104 10.37 4.87 -1.01
C PHE A 104 9.23 5.86 -1.33
N ILE A 105 9.56 7.03 -1.89
CA ILE A 105 8.58 8.04 -2.28
C ILE A 105 7.64 7.50 -3.36
N PHE A 106 8.17 6.76 -4.34
CA PHE A 106 7.35 6.10 -5.35
C PHE A 106 6.30 5.19 -4.70
N PHE A 107 6.70 4.26 -3.83
CA PHE A 107 5.75 3.37 -3.17
C PHE A 107 4.76 4.13 -2.27
N LEU A 108 5.23 5.11 -1.51
CA LEU A 108 4.35 5.92 -0.65
C LEU A 108 3.30 6.68 -1.48
N ALA A 109 3.71 7.30 -2.58
CA ALA A 109 2.82 8.00 -3.48
C ALA A 109 1.83 7.03 -4.16
N GLN A 110 2.29 5.88 -4.64
CA GLN A 110 1.43 4.84 -5.19
C GLN A 110 0.37 4.40 -4.17
N LEU A 111 0.74 4.20 -2.91
CA LEU A 111 -0.21 3.86 -1.84
C LEU A 111 -1.28 4.96 -1.67
N ILE A 112 -0.87 6.23 -1.62
CA ILE A 112 -1.78 7.37 -1.50
C ILE A 112 -2.72 7.45 -2.70
N LEU A 113 -2.22 7.24 -3.92
CA LEU A 113 -3.03 7.25 -5.14
C LEU A 113 -4.08 6.13 -5.12
N ARG A 114 -3.70 4.88 -4.81
CA ARG A 114 -4.64 3.74 -4.74
C ARG A 114 -5.75 4.00 -3.72
N MET A 115 -5.41 4.55 -2.54
CA MET A 115 -6.42 4.91 -1.53
C MET A 115 -7.32 6.06 -2.00
N SER A 116 -6.76 7.08 -2.64
CA SER A 116 -7.50 8.25 -3.10
C SER A 116 -8.45 7.92 -4.24
N PHE A 117 -7.96 7.21 -5.26
CA PHE A 117 -8.76 6.82 -6.41
C PHE A 117 -9.83 5.77 -6.07
N SER A 118 -9.55 4.79 -5.20
CA SER A 118 -10.58 3.87 -4.71
C SER A 118 -11.70 4.60 -3.96
N ARG A 119 -11.36 5.62 -3.15
CA ARG A 119 -12.36 6.46 -2.46
C ARG A 119 -13.19 7.28 -3.45
N SER A 120 -12.55 7.87 -4.47
CA SER A 120 -13.23 8.67 -5.48
C SER A 120 -14.11 7.83 -6.42
N TYR A 121 -13.66 6.62 -6.79
CA TYR A 121 -14.42 5.66 -7.60
C TYR A 121 -15.76 5.25 -6.96
N LEU A 122 -15.79 5.17 -5.63
CA LEU A 122 -17.00 4.87 -4.87
C LEU A 122 -17.95 6.06 -4.71
N LYS A 123 -17.45 7.30 -4.86
CA LYS A 123 -18.23 8.53 -4.65
C LYS A 123 -18.93 9.01 -5.92
N ASP A 124 -18.25 8.90 -7.07
CA ASP A 124 -18.72 9.46 -8.33
C ASP A 124 -18.76 8.38 -9.43
N PRO A 125 -19.94 7.76 -9.66
CA PRO A 125 -20.12 6.75 -10.70
C PRO A 125 -19.95 7.30 -12.12
N ASP A 126 -20.25 8.59 -12.34
CA ASP A 126 -20.32 9.17 -13.68
C ASP A 126 -18.93 9.45 -14.25
N SER A 127 -17.94 9.73 -13.40
CA SER A 127 -16.55 10.02 -13.80
C SER A 127 -15.61 8.81 -13.78
N ARG A 128 -16.10 7.59 -13.51
CA ARG A 128 -15.27 6.37 -13.34
C ARG A 128 -14.25 6.15 -14.46
N ARG A 129 -14.67 6.31 -15.72
CA ARG A 129 -13.78 6.10 -16.87
C ARG A 129 -12.62 7.10 -16.91
N GLN A 130 -12.91 8.38 -16.67
CA GLN A 130 -11.88 9.43 -16.65
C GLN A 130 -10.93 9.24 -15.48
N LEU A 131 -11.45 8.79 -14.34
CA LEU A 131 -10.69 8.48 -13.14
C LEU A 131 -9.70 7.33 -13.39
N ILE A 132 -10.14 6.23 -14.01
CA ILE A 132 -9.28 5.10 -14.37
C ILE A 132 -8.17 5.54 -15.34
N ILE A 133 -8.48 6.34 -16.35
CA ILE A 133 -7.49 6.84 -17.32
C ILE A 133 -6.45 7.71 -16.60
N THR A 134 -6.90 8.64 -15.75
CA THR A 134 -6.03 9.53 -14.99
C THR A 134 -5.11 8.75 -14.05
N ASP A 135 -5.63 7.70 -13.41
CA ASP A 135 -4.87 6.81 -12.54
C ASP A 135 -3.78 6.05 -13.32
N ILE A 136 -4.12 5.45 -14.46
CA ILE A 136 -3.16 4.74 -15.32
C ILE A 136 -2.07 5.71 -15.80
N THR A 137 -2.46 6.87 -16.34
CA THR A 137 -1.52 7.86 -16.86
C THR A 137 -0.61 8.39 -15.75
N GLY A 138 -1.17 8.75 -14.60
CA GLY A 138 -0.39 9.21 -13.45
C GLY A 138 0.58 8.14 -12.94
N SER A 139 0.14 6.88 -12.88
CA SER A 139 0.98 5.76 -12.46
C SER A 139 2.15 5.50 -13.40
N ILE A 140 1.92 5.58 -14.73
CA ILE A 140 2.97 5.42 -15.74
C ILE A 140 3.98 6.58 -15.65
N LEU A 141 3.49 7.82 -15.53
CA LEU A 141 4.37 8.99 -15.44
C LEU A 141 5.23 8.99 -14.17
N MET A 142 4.75 8.42 -13.07
CA MET A 142 5.57 8.28 -11.85
C MET A 142 6.61 7.16 -11.95
N PHE A 143 6.44 6.22 -12.88
CA PHE A 143 7.34 5.09 -13.06
C PHE A 143 8.50 5.40 -14.02
N LEU A 144 8.25 6.20 -15.05
CA LEU A 144 9.24 6.65 -16.04
C LEU A 144 10.14 7.77 -15.49
#